data_AF-A0A1W2C4H4-F1
#
_entry.id   AF-A0A1W2C4H4-F1
#
_cell.length_a   1.000
_cell.length_b   1.000
_cell.length_c   1.000
_cell.angle_alpha   90.00
_cell.angle_beta   90.00
_cell.angle_gamma   90.00
#
_symmetry.space_group_name_H-M   'P 1'
#
loop_
_entity.id
_entity.type
_entity.pdbx_description
1 polymer ?
#
loop_
_entity_poly.entity_id
_entity_poly.type
_entity_poly.pdbx_seq_one_letter_code
_entity_poly.pdbx_strand_id
1 'polypeptide(L)'
;MKRESLTFDMMSLGAGRTLPAPVLRKACVIRADIGQAMEFMTTEGRSRAYFPIIGGEVLGGGWSGRIVPGGADFAIALPDGSYAIEANTCWNLTTGHRSW
;
A
#
# COMPACT_ATOMS: atom_id res chain seq x y z
N MET A 1 31.61 13.28 23.38
CA MET A 1 30.37 12.83 24.02
C MET A 1 29.87 11.61 23.25
N LYS A 2 29.99 10.40 23.81
CA LYS A 2 29.47 9.18 23.16
C LYS A 2 27.94 9.28 23.18
N ARG A 3 27.28 9.20 22.01
CA ARG A 3 25.84 8.96 21.97
C ARG A 3 25.63 7.57 22.56
N GLU A 4 25.07 7.51 23.76
CA GLU A 4 24.54 6.26 24.30
C GLU A 4 23.51 5.75 23.29
N SER A 5 23.68 4.51 22.82
CA SER A 5 22.65 3.89 22.00
C SER A 5 21.45 3.68 22.91
N LEU A 6 20.38 4.42 22.67
CA LEU A 6 19.08 4.18 23.27
C LEU A 6 18.51 2.88 22.66
N THR A 7 19.08 1.75 23.05
CA THR A 7 18.54 0.44 22.72
C THR A 7 17.38 0.20 23.68
N PHE A 8 16.21 0.75 23.37
CA PHE A 8 14.98 0.38 24.03
C PHE A 8 14.68 -1.08 23.66
N ASP A 9 15.11 -1.99 24.51
CA ASP A 9 14.76 -3.41 24.41
C ASP A 9 13.31 -3.60 24.89
N MET A 10 12.54 -4.42 24.17
CA MET A 10 11.20 -4.85 24.57
C MET A 10 11.17 -5.45 25.99
N MET A 11 12.25 -6.07 26.46
CA MET A 11 12.36 -6.57 27.83
C MET A 11 12.23 -5.45 28.87
N SER A 12 12.82 -4.28 28.60
CA SER A 12 12.73 -3.11 29.47
C SER A 12 11.32 -2.52 29.53
N LEU A 13 10.44 -2.91 28.59
CA LEU A 13 9.02 -2.54 28.54
C LEU A 13 8.10 -3.67 29.05
N GLY A 14 8.65 -4.76 29.61
CA GLY A 14 7.87 -5.84 30.24
C GLY A 14 7.50 -7.00 29.33
N ALA A 15 8.04 -7.09 28.11
CA ALA A 15 7.89 -8.28 27.28
C ALA A 15 8.75 -9.44 27.81
N GLY A 16 8.32 -10.69 27.59
CA GLY A 16 9.07 -11.88 28.03
C GLY A 16 10.26 -12.28 27.15
N ARG A 17 10.38 -11.71 25.94
CA ARG A 17 11.55 -11.85 25.05
C ARG A 17 11.59 -10.72 24.01
N THR A 18 12.78 -10.35 23.59
CA THR A 18 13.00 -9.56 22.37
C THR A 18 12.77 -10.43 21.14
N LEU A 19 11.92 -9.99 20.22
CA LEU A 19 11.78 -10.65 18.91
C LEU A 19 12.78 -10.03 17.92
N PRO A 20 13.35 -10.81 16.99
CA PRO A 20 14.14 -10.22 15.92
C PRO A 20 13.27 -9.26 15.09
N ALA A 21 13.90 -8.25 14.50
CA ALA A 21 13.22 -7.37 13.57
C ALA A 21 12.57 -8.20 12.44
N PRO A 22 11.34 -7.87 12.02
CA PRO A 22 10.69 -8.57 10.92
C PRO A 22 11.50 -8.42 9.64
N VAL A 23 11.62 -9.51 8.88
CA VAL A 23 12.26 -9.49 7.56
C VAL A 23 11.21 -9.28 6.48
N LEU A 24 11.53 -8.45 5.48
CA LEU A 24 10.67 -8.25 4.33
C LEU A 24 10.88 -9.37 3.31
N ARG A 25 9.77 -9.95 2.81
CA ARG A 25 9.75 -10.86 1.66
C ARG A 25 8.77 -10.34 0.63
N LYS A 26 9.14 -10.38 -0.64
CA LYS A 26 8.26 -9.97 -1.74
C LYS A 26 7.04 -10.88 -1.80
N ALA A 27 5.86 -10.32 -1.55
CA ALA A 27 4.60 -11.07 -1.60
C ALA A 27 4.02 -11.13 -3.01
N CYS A 28 3.93 -9.97 -3.68
CA CYS A 28 3.42 -9.86 -5.05
C CYS A 28 3.92 -8.59 -5.74
N VAL A 29 3.60 -8.44 -7.02
CA VAL A 29 3.65 -7.19 -7.80
C VAL A 29 2.24 -6.91 -8.30
N ILE A 30 1.83 -5.64 -8.21
CA ILE A 30 0.56 -5.15 -8.72
C ILE A 30 0.87 -4.11 -9.80
N ARG A 31 0.34 -4.28 -11.00
CA ARG A 31 0.31 -3.26 -12.06
C ARG A 31 -1.14 -2.82 -12.21
N ALA A 32 -1.49 -1.66 -11.68
CA ALA A 32 -2.81 -1.06 -11.85
C ALA A 32 -2.84 -0.19 -13.11
N ASP A 33 -3.88 -0.36 -13.92
CA ASP A 33 -4.16 0.52 -15.05
C ASP A 33 -5.00 1.69 -14.54
N ILE A 34 -4.49 2.90 -14.72
CA ILE A 34 -5.09 4.13 -14.18
C ILE A 34 -5.81 4.87 -15.29
N GLY A 35 -7.08 5.20 -15.04
CA GLY A 35 -7.91 5.97 -15.94
C GLY A 35 -7.64 7.48 -15.86
N GLN A 36 -8.46 8.26 -16.56
CA GLN A 36 -8.36 9.71 -16.52
C GLN A 36 -8.58 10.24 -15.11
N ALA A 37 -7.66 11.08 -14.63
CA ALA A 37 -7.75 11.72 -13.33
C ALA A 37 -8.91 12.72 -13.31
N MET A 38 -9.59 12.79 -12.16
CA MET A 38 -10.54 13.85 -11.84
C MET A 38 -10.00 14.63 -10.65
N GLU A 39 -9.66 15.88 -10.89
CA GLU A 39 -9.13 16.80 -9.88
C GLU A 39 -10.20 17.83 -9.51
N PHE A 40 -10.30 18.12 -8.21
CA PHE A 40 -11.27 19.08 -7.71
C PHE A 40 -10.77 19.76 -6.44
N MET A 41 -11.17 21.02 -6.30
CA MET A 41 -10.98 21.78 -5.07
C MET A 41 -12.15 21.50 -4.13
N THR A 42 -11.86 21.19 -2.87
CA THR A 42 -12.91 21.09 -1.85
C THR A 42 -13.31 22.47 -1.35
N THR A 43 -14.48 22.55 -0.71
CA THR A 43 -14.95 23.74 0.01
C THR A 43 -14.01 24.16 1.14
N GLU A 44 -13.16 23.25 1.62
CA GLU A 44 -12.11 23.50 2.62
C GLU A 44 -10.78 23.97 2.00
N GLY A 45 -10.75 24.26 0.70
CA GLY A 45 -9.56 24.74 0.00
C GLY A 45 -8.48 23.67 -0.23
N ARG A 46 -8.81 22.39 -0.07
CA ARG A 46 -7.87 21.29 -0.34
C ARG A 46 -8.00 20.84 -1.79
N SER A 47 -6.87 20.63 -2.47
CA SER A 47 -6.87 19.93 -3.75
C SER A 47 -6.97 18.43 -3.52
N ARG A 48 -7.97 17.80 -4.13
CA ARG A 48 -8.18 16.36 -4.12
C ARG A 48 -8.18 15.82 -5.54
N ALA A 49 -7.67 14.61 -5.69
CA ALA A 49 -7.71 13.89 -6.95
C ALA A 49 -8.30 12.49 -6.76
N TYR A 50 -9.02 12.06 -7.78
CA TYR A 50 -9.57 10.72 -7.91
C TYR A 50 -8.98 10.10 -9.18
N PHE A 51 -8.28 8.97 -9.02
CA PHE A 51 -7.67 8.23 -10.12
C PHE A 51 -8.39 6.88 -10.25
N PRO A 52 -9.29 6.70 -11.22
CA PRO A 52 -10.00 5.45 -11.40
C PRO A 52 -9.02 4.32 -11.70
N ILE A 53 -9.15 3.19 -11.00
CA ILE A 53 -8.43 1.95 -11.34
C ILE A 53 -9.32 1.15 -12.29
N ILE A 54 -8.93 1.12 -13.56
CA ILE A 54 -9.72 0.57 -14.66
C ILE A 54 -9.35 -0.87 -15.03
N GLY A 55 -8.41 -1.46 -14.31
CA GLY A 55 -7.95 -2.82 -14.53
C GLY A 55 -6.52 -3.00 -14.06
N GLY A 56 -5.88 -4.04 -14.57
CA GLY A 56 -4.51 -4.38 -14.26
C GLY A 56 -4.32 -5.85 -13.88
N GLU A 57 -3.13 -6.15 -13.37
CA GLU A 57 -2.64 -7.50 -13.13
C GLU A 57 -1.92 -7.60 -11.79
N VAL A 58 -2.05 -8.77 -11.17
CA VAL A 58 -1.38 -9.09 -9.91
C VAL A 58 -0.63 -10.41 -10.08
N LEU A 59 0.64 -10.43 -9.70
CA LEU A 59 1.50 -11.61 -9.76
C LEU A 59 2.12 -11.85 -8.39
N GLY A 60 1.83 -13.00 -7.78
CA GLY A 60 2.42 -13.47 -6.53
C GLY A 60 3.16 -14.80 -6.70
N GLY A 61 3.77 -15.27 -5.61
CA GLY A 61 4.45 -16.57 -5.62
C GLY A 61 3.46 -17.72 -5.86
N GLY A 62 3.42 -18.24 -7.10
CA GLY A 62 2.56 -19.36 -7.48
C GLY A 62 1.09 -18.99 -7.73
N TRP A 63 0.74 -17.71 -7.83
CA TRP A 63 -0.62 -17.30 -8.15
C TRP A 63 -0.62 -16.01 -8.98
N SER A 64 -1.68 -15.82 -9.76
CA SER A 64 -1.90 -14.62 -10.54
C SER A 64 -3.36 -14.18 -10.48
N GLY A 65 -3.61 -12.91 -10.76
CA GLY A 65 -4.94 -12.33 -10.78
C GLY A 65 -5.07 -11.13 -11.70
N ARG A 66 -6.33 -10.72 -11.93
CA ARG A 66 -6.69 -9.53 -12.70
C ARG A 66 -7.48 -8.59 -11.83
N ILE A 67 -7.11 -7.31 -11.84
CA ILE A 67 -7.83 -6.27 -11.13
C ILE A 67 -9.21 -6.10 -11.77
N VAL A 68 -10.23 -6.03 -10.92
CA VAL A 68 -11.60 -5.75 -11.32
C VAL A 68 -11.76 -4.24 -11.45
N PRO A 69 -12.21 -3.71 -12.61
CA PRO A 69 -12.47 -2.29 -12.77
C PRO A 69 -13.51 -1.80 -11.76
N GLY A 70 -13.28 -0.64 -11.14
CA GLY A 70 -14.22 -0.01 -10.20
C GLY A 70 -13.59 0.47 -8.89
N GLY A 71 -12.33 0.12 -8.63
CA GLY A 71 -11.53 0.73 -7.57
C GLY A 71 -11.01 2.13 -7.94
N ALA A 72 -10.30 2.76 -7.02
CA ALA A 72 -9.64 4.04 -7.27
C ALA A 72 -8.50 4.31 -6.26
N ASP A 73 -7.63 5.23 -6.63
CA ASP A 73 -6.76 5.96 -5.70
C ASP A 73 -7.37 7.34 -5.42
N PHE A 74 -7.52 7.65 -4.14
CA PHE A 74 -7.98 8.93 -3.62
C PHE A 74 -6.79 9.68 -3.03
N ALA A 75 -6.43 10.80 -3.65
CA ALA A 75 -5.28 11.59 -3.23
C ALA A 75 -5.70 12.95 -2.65
N ILE A 76 -4.96 13.40 -1.63
CA ILE A 76 -5.05 14.75 -1.06
C ILE A 76 -3.68 15.40 -1.20
N ALA A 77 -3.61 16.53 -1.89
CA ALA A 77 -2.38 17.31 -1.97
C ALA A 77 -2.07 17.93 -0.59
N LEU A 78 -0.82 17.81 -0.17
CA LEU A 78 -0.32 18.35 1.09
C LEU A 78 0.51 19.63 0.85
N PRO A 79 0.65 20.51 1.86
CA PRO A 79 1.35 21.80 1.71
C PRO A 79 2.84 21.67 1.32
N ASP A 80 3.46 20.51 1.56
CA ASP A 80 4.84 20.22 1.21
C ASP A 80 5.01 19.70 -0.23
N GLY A 81 3.92 19.67 -1.01
CA GLY A 81 3.90 19.16 -2.39
C GLY A 81 3.78 17.64 -2.49
N SER A 82 3.69 16.92 -1.36
CA SER A 82 3.40 15.49 -1.36
C SER A 82 1.89 15.21 -1.47
N TYR A 83 1.54 13.93 -1.63
CA TYR A 83 0.15 13.47 -1.63
C TYR A 83 -0.05 12.40 -0.56
N ALA A 84 -1.12 12.55 0.23
CA ALA A 84 -1.68 11.46 1.00
C ALA A 84 -2.60 10.65 0.09
N ILE A 85 -2.28 9.36 -0.10
CA ILE A 85 -2.99 8.47 -1.02
C ILE A 85 -3.72 7.35 -0.28
N GLU A 86 -4.88 6.96 -0.81
CA GLU A 86 -5.64 5.80 -0.36
C GLU A 86 -6.18 5.07 -1.59
N ALA A 87 -5.64 3.89 -1.88
CA ALA A 87 -6.06 3.07 -3.00
C ALA A 87 -6.89 1.87 -2.56
N ASN A 88 -8.12 1.78 -3.07
CA ASN A 88 -9.04 0.68 -2.81
C ASN A 88 -9.34 -0.05 -4.11
N THR A 89 -9.06 -1.36 -4.17
CA THR A 89 -9.30 -2.18 -5.36
C THR A 89 -9.53 -3.65 -5.00
N CYS A 90 -10.12 -4.38 -5.93
CA CYS A 90 -10.35 -5.82 -5.85
C CYS A 90 -9.72 -6.51 -7.06
N TRP A 91 -9.31 -7.76 -6.91
CA TRP A 91 -8.88 -8.59 -8.04
C TRP A 91 -9.45 -9.99 -7.95
N ASN A 92 -9.65 -10.61 -9.11
CA ASN A 92 -10.01 -12.01 -9.24
C ASN A 92 -8.73 -12.83 -9.47
N LEU A 93 -8.59 -13.94 -8.73
CA LEU A 93 -7.52 -14.91 -9.00
C LEU A 93 -7.78 -15.58 -10.36
N THR A 94 -6.77 -15.57 -11.21
CA THR A 94 -6.80 -16.19 -12.54
C THR A 94 -6.17 -17.57 -12.51
N THR A 95 -5.16 -17.76 -11.65
CA THR A 95 -4.59 -19.07 -11.35
C THR A 95 -4.48 -19.24 -9.84
N GLY A 96 -4.97 -20.37 -9.34
CA GLY A 96 -4.66 -20.85 -8.00
C GLY A 96 -3.82 -22.11 -8.15
N HIS A 97 -2.54 -22.08 -7.75
CA HIS A 97 -1.77 -23.30 -7.70
C HIS A 97 -2.35 -24.20 -6.59
N ARG A 98 -2.96 -25.32 -7.00
CA ARG A 98 -3.17 -26.48 -6.13
C ARG A 98 -1.90 -27.33 -6.20
N SER A 99 -0.95 -27.05 -5.32
CA SER A 99 0.03 -28.08 -4.93
C SER A 99 -0.59 -28.88 -3.79
N TRP A 100 -0.79 -30.17 -4.03
CA TRP A 100 -1.13 -31.19 -3.04
C TRP A 100 -0.03 -31.32 -1.97
#